data_AF-A0A814N1Z5-F1
#
_entry.id   AF-A0A814N1Z5-F1
#
_cell.length_a   1.000
_cell.length_b   1.000
_cell.length_c   1.000
_cell.angle_alpha   90.00
_cell.angle_beta   90.00
_cell.angle_gamma   90.00
#
_symmetry.space_group_name_H-M   'P 1'
#
loop_
_entity.id
_entity.type
_entity.pdbx_description
1 polymer ?
#
loop_
_entity_poly.entity_id
_entity_poly.type
_entity_poly.pdbx_seq_one_letter_code
_entity_poly.pdbx_strand_id
1 'polypeptide(L)'
;MIELKVPLLNEFLARQILDAWLDEDRRCLTPIQLDWLKSKLSSSYFLTPLFLSLIYDQTLSWHSFDTEPDQTFLAIKSTRDAIGYLYTQLGKKYGQVLFTRSMRYLQLSGGLSELELEDILSLDNTVLQSVYAHYLPPFGLFRLPSTLWIRIRNDMYKYLIEKEIDNVPCIYL
;
A
#
# COMPACT_ATOMS: atom_id res chain seq x y z
N MET A 1 -0.42 -22.68 -30.48
CA MET A 1 -0.13 -21.82 -29.32
C MET A 1 0.44 -20.53 -29.84
N ILE A 2 -0.29 -19.42 -29.71
CA ILE A 2 0.21 -18.09 -30.08
C ILE A 2 0.87 -17.54 -28.82
N GLU A 3 2.19 -17.41 -28.83
CA GLU A 3 2.91 -16.72 -27.77
C GLU A 3 2.62 -15.21 -27.89
N LEU A 4 1.79 -14.70 -26.98
CA LEU A 4 1.58 -13.25 -26.83
C LEU A 4 2.85 -12.64 -26.23
N LYS A 5 3.69 -12.05 -27.07
CA LYS A 5 4.82 -11.22 -26.61
C LYS A 5 4.28 -9.85 -26.18
N VAL A 6 4.11 -9.66 -24.88
CA VAL A 6 3.80 -8.36 -24.31
C VAL A 6 5.04 -7.46 -24.49
N PRO A 7 4.94 -6.32 -25.19
CA PRO A 7 6.06 -5.42 -25.38
C PRO A 7 6.52 -4.82 -24.04
N LEU A 8 7.82 -4.50 -23.94
CA LEU A 8 8.34 -3.78 -22.79
C LEU A 8 7.64 -2.43 -22.66
N LEU A 9 7.23 -2.09 -21.44
CA LEU A 9 6.58 -0.83 -21.13
C LEU A 9 7.58 0.31 -21.39
N ASN A 10 7.31 1.13 -22.39
CA ASN A 10 8.13 2.30 -22.71
C ASN A 10 7.51 3.57 -22.07
N GLU A 11 8.29 4.65 -22.00
CA GLU A 11 7.86 5.91 -21.37
C GLU A 11 6.56 6.46 -21.97
N PHE A 12 6.39 6.36 -23.29
CA PHE A 12 5.19 6.85 -23.99
C PHE A 12 3.93 6.06 -23.60
N LEU A 13 4.02 4.73 -23.56
CA LEU A 13 2.91 3.86 -23.17
C LEU A 13 2.61 4.01 -21.68
N ALA A 14 3.64 4.16 -20.84
CA ALA A 14 3.49 4.41 -19.41
C ALA A 14 2.69 5.67 -19.14
N ARG A 15 2.99 6.74 -19.89
CA ARG A 15 2.30 8.02 -19.76
C ARG A 15 0.86 7.94 -20.21
N GLN A 16 0.60 7.28 -21.34
CA GLN A 16 -0.78 7.04 -21.80
C GLN A 16 -1.60 6.25 -20.77
N ILE A 17 -1.03 5.21 -20.18
CA ILE A 17 -1.71 4.41 -19.15
C ILE A 17 -1.98 5.27 -17.91
N LEU A 18 -1.00 6.06 -17.47
CA LEU A 18 -1.14 6.92 -16.30
C LEU A 18 -2.19 8.01 -16.53
N ASP A 19 -2.20 8.65 -17.70
CA ASP A 19 -3.22 9.64 -18.07
C ASP A 19 -4.62 9.00 -18.11
N ALA A 20 -4.75 7.80 -18.68
CA ALA A 20 -6.02 7.07 -18.70
C ALA A 20 -6.54 6.71 -17.29
N TRP A 21 -5.65 6.26 -16.40
CA TRP A 21 -6.02 5.96 -15.00
C TRP A 21 -6.37 7.23 -14.21
N LEU A 22 -5.68 8.34 -14.45
CA LEU A 22 -6.01 9.62 -13.82
C LEU A 22 -7.38 10.12 -14.29
N ASP A 23 -7.69 9.98 -15.58
CA ASP A 23 -9.00 10.35 -16.14
C ASP A 23 -10.13 9.46 -15.58
N GLU A 24 -9.90 8.16 -15.44
CA GLU A 24 -10.86 7.20 -14.85
C GLU A 24 -11.24 7.60 -13.42
N ASP A 25 -10.25 7.95 -12.60
CA ASP A 25 -10.44 8.40 -11.21
C ASP A 25 -10.77 9.90 -11.08
N ARG A 26 -10.98 10.61 -12.21
CA ARG A 26 -11.25 12.07 -12.29
C ARG A 26 -10.23 12.91 -11.53
N ARG A 27 -8.96 12.49 -11.57
CA ARG A 27 -7.86 13.13 -10.87
C ARG A 27 -7.09 14.05 -11.82
N CYS A 28 -7.02 15.34 -11.50
CA CYS A 28 -6.16 16.29 -12.19
C CYS A 28 -4.96 16.66 -11.32
N LEU A 29 -3.76 16.40 -11.83
CA LEU A 29 -2.51 16.80 -11.20
C LEU A 29 -2.09 18.21 -11.63
N THR A 30 -1.47 18.95 -10.72
CA THR A 30 -0.90 20.26 -11.05
C THR A 30 0.34 20.10 -11.94
N PRO A 31 0.76 21.15 -12.68
CA PRO A 31 1.97 21.08 -13.50
C PRO A 31 3.22 20.66 -12.70
N ILE A 32 3.31 21.12 -11.45
CA ILE A 32 4.41 20.80 -10.54
C ILE A 32 4.38 19.31 -10.15
N GLN A 33 3.19 18.76 -9.86
CA GLN A 33 3.01 17.33 -9.55
C GLN A 33 3.32 16.43 -10.75
N LEU A 34 2.96 16.86 -11.95
CA LEU A 34 3.33 16.16 -13.18
C LEU A 34 4.85 16.13 -13.37
N ASP A 35 5.57 17.19 -13.00
CA ASP A 35 7.04 17.21 -13.07
C ASP A 35 7.68 16.19 -12.10
N TRP A 36 7.07 15.94 -10.94
CA TRP A 36 7.53 14.89 -10.01
C TRP A 36 7.46 13.51 -10.66
N LEU A 37 6.41 13.22 -11.44
CA LEU A 37 6.22 11.96 -12.15
C LEU A 37 7.15 11.79 -13.35
N LYS A 38 7.40 12.86 -14.12
CA LYS A 38 8.30 12.80 -15.29
C LYS A 38 9.66 12.21 -14.93
N SER A 39 10.22 12.63 -13.80
CA SER A 39 11.50 12.11 -13.30
C SER A 39 11.52 10.59 -13.10
N LYS A 40 10.36 9.97 -12.82
CA LYS A 40 10.20 8.53 -12.61
C LYS A 40 10.01 7.78 -13.92
N LEU A 41 9.27 8.36 -14.85
CA LEU A 41 8.93 7.75 -16.13
C LEU A 41 10.11 7.72 -17.12
N SER A 42 10.99 8.73 -17.07
CA SER A 42 12.16 8.78 -17.96
C SER A 42 13.25 7.75 -17.63
N SER A 43 13.12 7.03 -16.50
CA SER A 43 14.03 5.92 -16.14
C SER A 43 13.60 4.62 -16.85
N SER A 44 13.96 4.50 -18.12
CA SER A 44 13.51 3.40 -19.00
C SER A 44 13.94 1.98 -18.56
N TYR A 45 14.92 1.83 -17.65
CA TYR A 45 15.47 0.51 -17.30
C TYR A 45 14.63 -0.26 -16.27
N PHE A 46 13.71 0.40 -15.55
CA PHE A 46 12.99 -0.21 -14.40
C PHE A 46 11.47 -0.11 -14.52
N LEU A 47 10.97 0.36 -15.66
CA LEU A 47 9.58 0.69 -15.83
C LEU A 47 8.74 -0.59 -16.00
N THR A 48 8.17 -1.05 -14.89
CA THR A 48 7.32 -2.25 -14.83
C THR A 48 5.86 -1.85 -14.57
N PRO A 49 4.86 -2.64 -14.98
CA PRO A 49 3.45 -2.37 -14.66
C PRO A 49 3.19 -2.22 -13.16
N LEU A 50 3.85 -3.04 -12.32
CA LEU A 50 3.77 -2.93 -10.86
C LEU A 50 4.34 -1.59 -10.37
N PHE A 51 5.51 -1.17 -10.88
CA PHE A 51 6.08 0.13 -10.52
C PHE A 51 5.15 1.27 -10.91
N LEU A 52 4.58 1.24 -12.12
CA LEU A 52 3.65 2.26 -12.59
C LEU A 52 2.40 2.32 -11.70
N SER A 53 1.82 1.17 -11.34
CA SER A 53 0.67 1.09 -10.42
C SER A 53 1.01 1.66 -9.04
N LEU A 54 2.19 1.33 -8.49
CA LEU A 54 2.63 1.84 -7.19
C LEU A 54 2.77 3.36 -7.19
N ILE A 55 3.37 3.92 -8.25
CA ILE A 55 3.54 5.38 -8.41
C ILE A 55 2.18 6.05 -8.59
N TYR A 56 1.31 5.49 -9.43
CA TYR A 56 -0.05 5.98 -9.63
C TYR A 56 -0.84 6.03 -8.32
N ASP A 57 -0.79 4.98 -7.50
CA ASP A 57 -1.47 4.95 -6.20
C ASP A 57 -1.00 6.08 -5.28
N GLN A 58 0.26 6.50 -5.36
CA GLN A 58 0.74 7.66 -4.59
C GLN A 58 0.09 8.97 -5.04
N THR A 59 -0.19 9.13 -6.34
CA THR A 59 -0.80 10.35 -6.88
C THR A 59 -2.21 10.59 -6.34
N LEU A 60 -2.91 9.52 -5.95
CA LEU A 60 -4.25 9.59 -5.36
C LEU A 60 -4.23 10.20 -3.96
N SER A 61 -3.09 10.13 -3.26
CA SER A 61 -2.92 10.70 -1.92
C SER A 61 -2.57 12.20 -1.92
N TRP A 62 -2.12 12.75 -3.04
CA TRP A 62 -1.67 14.15 -3.11
C TRP A 62 -2.84 15.11 -3.11
N HIS A 63 -2.69 16.23 -2.43
CA HIS A 63 -3.63 17.35 -2.45
C HIS A 63 -3.21 18.41 -3.47
N SER A 64 -4.15 19.23 -3.93
CA SER A 64 -3.85 20.30 -4.91
C SER A 64 -2.95 21.40 -4.34
N PHE A 65 -2.91 21.55 -3.02
CA PHE A 65 -2.09 22.53 -2.31
C PHE A 65 -0.70 22.00 -1.94
N ASP A 66 -0.39 20.74 -2.25
CA ASP A 66 0.95 20.20 -2.05
C ASP A 66 1.89 20.82 -3.09
N THR A 67 2.63 21.85 -2.67
CA THR A 67 3.59 22.58 -3.53
C THR A 67 4.99 22.01 -3.46
N GLU A 68 5.31 21.27 -2.39
CA GLU A 68 6.61 20.64 -2.18
C GLU A 68 6.49 19.12 -2.25
N PRO A 69 7.35 18.44 -3.02
CA PRO A 69 7.34 16.99 -3.09
C PRO A 69 7.86 16.37 -1.80
N ASP A 70 7.27 15.23 -1.43
CA ASP A 70 7.86 14.36 -0.42
C ASP A 70 9.26 13.91 -0.89
N GLN A 71 10.29 14.27 -0.12
CA GLN A 71 11.68 13.92 -0.43
C GLN A 71 11.88 12.40 -0.55
N THR A 72 11.12 11.62 0.23
CA THR A 72 11.16 10.15 0.14
C THR A 72 10.52 9.63 -1.14
N PHE A 73 9.54 10.34 -1.71
CA PHE A 73 9.00 10.04 -3.04
C PHE A 73 10.02 10.36 -4.14
N LEU A 74 10.68 11.52 -4.07
CA LEU A 74 11.73 11.87 -5.03
C LEU A 74 12.92 10.91 -5.02
N ALA A 75 13.22 10.29 -3.88
CA ALA A 75 14.29 9.32 -3.75
C ALA A 75 14.00 7.96 -4.42
N ILE A 76 12.74 7.65 -4.77
CA ILE A 76 12.35 6.36 -5.40
C ILE A 76 13.09 6.17 -6.74
N LYS A 77 13.87 5.08 -6.86
CA LYS A 77 14.58 4.72 -8.10
C LYS A 77 14.27 3.30 -8.60
N SER A 78 13.57 2.51 -7.79
CA SER A 78 13.24 1.12 -8.10
C SER A 78 11.85 0.74 -7.59
N THR A 79 11.31 -0.40 -8.07
CA THR A 79 10.07 -1.00 -7.53
C THR A 79 10.17 -1.27 -6.04
N ARG A 80 11.33 -1.69 -5.55
CA ARG A 80 11.55 -1.92 -4.11
C ARG A 80 11.41 -0.61 -3.31
N ASP A 81 11.95 0.49 -3.82
CA ASP A 81 11.84 1.78 -3.16
C ASP A 81 10.38 2.26 -3.16
N ALA A 82 9.64 2.03 -4.24
CA ALA A 82 8.21 2.36 -4.33
C ALA A 82 7.37 1.55 -3.32
N ILE A 83 7.65 0.25 -3.17
CA ILE A 83 7.01 -0.58 -2.12
C ILE A 83 7.38 -0.05 -0.73
N GLY A 84 8.65 0.29 -0.49
CA GLY A 84 9.10 0.86 0.78
C GLY A 84 8.43 2.20 1.09
N TYR A 85 8.22 3.04 0.08
CA TYR A 85 7.48 4.28 0.19
C TYR A 85 6.02 4.03 0.58
N LEU A 86 5.31 3.14 -0.12
CA LEU A 86 3.95 2.73 0.21
C LEU A 86 3.84 2.27 1.66
N TYR A 87 4.73 1.37 2.09
CA TYR A 87 4.77 0.87 3.47
C TYR A 87 4.98 1.98 4.49
N THR A 88 5.81 2.97 4.16
CA THR A 88 6.06 4.13 5.02
C THR A 88 4.83 5.01 5.14
N GLN A 89 4.13 5.28 4.03
CA GLN A 89 2.90 6.10 4.05
C GLN A 89 1.76 5.41 4.81
N LEU A 90 1.55 4.11 4.57
CA LEU A 90 0.53 3.34 5.30
C LEU A 90 0.88 3.17 6.79
N GLY A 91 2.18 3.00 7.11
CA GLY A 91 2.67 3.00 8.48
C GLY A 91 2.39 4.31 9.21
N LYS A 92 2.60 5.46 8.55
CA LYS A 92 2.23 6.79 9.10
C LYS A 92 0.72 6.93 9.30
N LYS A 93 -0.09 6.44 8.35
CA LYS A 93 -1.57 6.54 8.39
C LYS A 93 -2.21 5.70 9.50
N TYR A 94 -1.76 4.46 9.68
CA TYR A 94 -2.41 3.49 10.59
C TYR A 94 -1.68 3.30 11.92
N GLY A 95 -0.51 3.92 12.08
CA GLY A 95 0.39 3.65 13.19
C GLY A 95 1.43 2.60 12.79
N GLN A 96 2.70 2.98 12.91
CA GLN A 96 3.82 2.21 12.38
C GLN A 96 3.86 0.78 12.95
N VAL A 97 3.61 0.64 14.25
CA VAL A 97 3.64 -0.65 14.95
C VAL A 97 2.54 -1.58 14.46
N LEU A 98 1.29 -1.13 14.48
CA LEU A 98 0.13 -1.91 14.05
C LEU A 98 0.29 -2.38 12.60
N PHE A 99 0.59 -1.45 11.68
CA PHE A 99 0.76 -1.79 10.26
C PHE A 99 1.91 -2.79 10.05
N THR A 100 3.09 -2.50 10.60
CA THR A 100 4.27 -3.36 10.42
C THR A 100 4.05 -4.75 10.99
N ARG A 101 3.42 -4.86 12.16
CA ARG A 101 3.13 -6.16 12.80
C ARG A 101 2.12 -6.95 11.99
N SER A 102 1.06 -6.31 11.50
CA SER A 102 0.05 -6.95 10.64
C SER A 102 0.69 -7.57 9.39
N MET A 103 1.51 -6.79 8.66
CA MET A 103 2.18 -7.29 7.46
C MET A 103 3.19 -8.41 7.77
N ARG A 104 3.94 -8.29 8.87
CA ARG A 104 4.90 -9.33 9.28
C ARG A 104 4.22 -10.62 9.67
N TYR A 105 3.10 -10.57 10.40
CA TYR A 105 2.39 -11.78 10.78
C TYR A 105 1.80 -12.50 9.57
N LEU A 106 1.23 -11.77 8.62
CA LEU A 106 0.78 -12.35 7.33
C LEU A 106 1.92 -13.00 6.56
N GLN A 107 3.08 -12.33 6.48
CA GLN A 107 4.24 -12.85 5.77
C GLN A 107 4.84 -14.10 6.43
N LEU A 108 4.94 -14.14 7.76
CA LEU A 108 5.59 -15.22 8.50
C LEU A 108 4.71 -16.47 8.62
N SER A 109 3.41 -16.28 8.77
CA SER A 109 2.43 -17.39 8.83
C SER A 109 2.24 -18.08 7.48
N GLY A 110 2.53 -17.38 6.38
CA GLY A 110 2.13 -17.85 5.06
C GLY A 110 0.61 -17.85 4.90
N GLY A 111 -0.05 -16.83 5.45
CA GLY A 111 -1.48 -16.59 5.34
C GLY A 111 -2.25 -16.82 6.64
N LEU A 112 -3.21 -15.94 6.94
CA LEU A 112 -4.06 -16.01 8.13
C LEU A 112 -5.49 -15.65 7.80
N SER A 113 -6.45 -16.27 8.46
CA SER A 113 -7.81 -15.75 8.49
C SER A 113 -7.88 -14.42 9.23
N GLU A 114 -8.94 -13.65 8.99
CA GLU A 114 -9.16 -12.36 9.66
C GLU A 114 -9.20 -12.51 11.19
N LEU A 115 -9.86 -13.57 11.68
CA LEU A 115 -9.95 -13.86 13.12
C LEU A 115 -8.59 -14.20 13.73
N GLU A 116 -7.79 -15.04 13.06
CA GLU A 116 -6.45 -15.39 13.55
C GLU A 116 -5.52 -14.18 13.59
N LEU A 117 -5.59 -13.31 12.58
CA LEU A 117 -4.80 -12.10 12.55
C LEU A 117 -5.20 -11.15 13.70
N GLU A 118 -6.50 -10.95 13.93
CA GLU A 118 -7.01 -10.17 15.05
C GLU A 118 -6.55 -10.74 16.40
N ASP A 119 -6.62 -12.06 16.57
CA ASP A 119 -6.22 -12.72 17.81
C ASP A 119 -4.71 -12.58 18.04
N ILE A 120 -3.87 -12.82 17.03
CA ILE A 120 -2.41 -12.66 17.13
C ILE A 120 -2.03 -11.21 17.43
N LEU A 121 -2.66 -10.24 16.78
CA LEU A 121 -2.42 -8.82 17.05
C LEU A 121 -2.89 -8.40 18.44
N SER A 122 -3.96 -9.01 18.95
CA SER A 122 -4.46 -8.80 20.31
C SER A 122 -3.54 -9.41 21.37
N LEU A 123 -2.70 -10.39 21.01
CA LEU A 123 -1.70 -10.98 21.90
C LEU A 123 -0.37 -10.21 21.89
N ASP A 124 -0.12 -9.34 20.90
CA ASP A 124 1.09 -8.49 20.87
C ASP A 124 0.90 -7.25 21.75
N ASN A 125 1.49 -7.29 22.95
CA ASN A 125 1.52 -6.18 23.89
C ASN A 125 2.04 -4.88 23.27
N THR A 126 2.98 -4.96 22.31
CA THR A 126 3.52 -3.77 21.63
C THR A 126 2.46 -3.13 20.74
N VAL A 127 1.67 -3.95 20.04
CA VAL A 127 0.54 -3.48 19.23
C VAL A 127 -0.51 -2.86 20.14
N LEU A 128 -0.93 -3.55 21.19
CA LEU A 128 -1.92 -3.05 22.14
C LEU A 128 -1.51 -1.71 22.77
N GLN A 129 -0.26 -1.58 23.21
CA GLN A 129 0.27 -0.33 23.74
C GLN A 129 0.25 0.80 22.70
N SER A 130 0.53 0.49 21.43
CA SER A 130 0.48 1.49 20.36
C SER A 130 -0.94 1.96 20.04
N VAL A 131 -1.94 1.09 20.18
CA VAL A 131 -3.34 1.39 19.90
C VAL A 131 -4.02 2.10 21.07
N TYR A 132 -3.76 1.63 22.30
CA TYR A 132 -4.36 2.13 23.53
C TYR A 132 -3.48 3.15 24.26
N ALA A 133 -2.65 3.89 23.53
CA ALA A 133 -1.70 4.86 24.11
C ALA A 133 -2.38 5.98 24.91
N HIS A 134 -3.61 6.34 24.55
CA HIS A 134 -4.34 7.48 25.14
C HIS A 134 -5.64 7.10 25.86
N TYR A 135 -6.06 5.84 25.78
CA TYR A 135 -7.33 5.37 26.34
C TYR A 135 -7.23 3.92 26.77
N LEU A 136 -7.69 3.62 27.98
CA LEU A 136 -7.83 2.26 28.49
C LEU A 136 -9.27 1.78 28.25
N PRO A 137 -9.48 0.60 27.65
CA PRO A 137 -10.82 0.06 27.45
C PRO A 137 -11.55 -0.13 28.79
N PRO A 138 -12.87 0.10 28.84
CA PRO A 138 -13.61 0.27 30.09
C PRO A 138 -13.70 -1.01 30.93
N PHE A 139 -13.49 -2.18 30.32
CA PHE A 139 -13.64 -3.49 30.95
C PHE A 139 -12.31 -4.25 31.11
N GLY A 140 -11.16 -3.62 30.88
CA GLY A 140 -9.84 -4.26 31.01
C GLY A 140 -9.56 -5.38 29.99
N LEU A 141 -10.43 -5.56 29.00
CA LEU A 141 -10.23 -6.49 27.88
C LEU A 141 -9.46 -5.76 26.77
N PHE A 142 -8.18 -6.11 26.61
CA PHE A 142 -7.32 -5.57 25.56
C PHE A 142 -7.40 -6.44 24.31
N ARG A 143 -8.46 -6.27 23.53
CA ARG A 143 -8.57 -6.85 22.19
C ARG A 143 -8.38 -5.76 21.14
N LEU A 144 -7.76 -6.07 20.01
CA LEU A 144 -7.72 -5.17 18.88
C LEU A 144 -9.15 -4.95 18.36
N PRO A 145 -9.62 -3.70 18.21
CA PRO A 145 -10.86 -3.43 17.51
C PRO A 145 -10.75 -3.87 16.04
N SER A 146 -11.66 -4.72 15.57
CA SER A 146 -11.70 -5.26 14.20
C SER A 146 -11.65 -4.16 13.13
N THR A 147 -12.24 -3.01 13.43
CA THR A 147 -12.27 -1.83 12.56
C THR A 147 -10.88 -1.31 12.17
N LEU A 148 -9.85 -1.54 12.98
CA LEU A 148 -8.49 -1.09 12.68
C LEU A 148 -7.87 -1.91 11.55
N TRP A 149 -8.01 -3.23 11.59
CA TRP A 149 -7.52 -4.11 10.53
C TRP A 149 -8.30 -3.91 9.24
N ILE A 150 -9.63 -3.80 9.29
CA ILE A 150 -10.47 -3.60 8.11
C ILE A 150 -10.01 -2.37 7.30
N ARG A 151 -9.62 -1.28 7.96
CA ARG A 151 -9.10 -0.09 7.26
C ARG A 151 -7.77 -0.36 6.57
N ILE A 152 -6.86 -1.07 7.23
CA ILE A 152 -5.57 -1.47 6.62
C ILE A 152 -5.82 -2.37 5.42
N ARG A 153 -6.68 -3.39 5.55
CA ARG A 153 -7.07 -4.30 4.47
C ARG A 153 -7.64 -3.55 3.28
N ASN A 154 -8.53 -2.59 3.51
CA ASN A 154 -9.16 -1.80 2.45
C ASN A 154 -8.16 -0.95 1.66
N ASP A 155 -7.10 -0.43 2.28
CA ASP A 155 -6.04 0.30 1.56
C ASP A 155 -5.04 -0.64 0.89
N MET A 156 -4.83 -1.84 1.45
CA MET A 156 -3.89 -2.84 0.94
C MET A 156 -4.53 -3.84 -0.03
N TYR A 157 -5.82 -3.70 -0.36
CA TYR A 157 -6.58 -4.73 -1.07
C TYR A 157 -5.94 -5.17 -2.40
N LYS A 158 -5.32 -4.24 -3.14
CA LYS A 158 -4.63 -4.51 -4.41
C LYS A 158 -3.39 -5.40 -4.25
N TYR A 159 -2.83 -5.42 -3.04
CA TYR A 159 -1.57 -6.08 -2.70
C TYR A 159 -1.78 -7.32 -1.83
N LEU A 160 -3.02 -7.60 -1.42
CA LEU A 160 -3.36 -8.78 -0.64
C LEU A 160 -4.07 -9.79 -1.53
N ILE A 161 -3.80 -11.07 -1.28
CA ILE A 161 -4.45 -12.18 -1.97
C ILE A 161 -5.30 -12.94 -0.96
N GLU A 162 -6.55 -13.20 -1.31
CA GLU A 162 -7.45 -14.01 -0.50
C GLU A 162 -7.58 -15.40 -1.13
N LYS A 163 -7.39 -16.43 -0.31
CA LYS A 163 -7.54 -17.84 -0.73
C LYS A 163 -8.38 -18.56 0.30
N GLU A 164 -9.26 -19.43 -0.17
CA GLU A 164 -10.09 -20.26 0.70
C GLU A 164 -9.33 -21.54 1.07
N ILE A 165 -9.19 -21.80 2.38
CA ILE A 165 -8.61 -23.02 2.94
C ILE A 165 -9.63 -23.59 3.91
N ASP A 166 -10.07 -24.84 3.67
CA ASP A 166 -11.05 -25.54 4.51
C ASP A 166 -12.34 -24.72 4.78
N ASN A 167 -12.81 -24.00 3.76
CA ASN A 167 -13.96 -23.07 3.81
C ASN A 167 -13.75 -21.81 4.67
N VAL A 168 -12.49 -21.46 4.95
CA VAL A 168 -12.11 -20.23 5.66
C VAL A 168 -11.31 -19.33 4.71
N PRO A 169 -11.69 -18.06 4.54
CA PRO A 169 -10.89 -17.12 3.76
C PRO A 169 -9.62 -16.76 4.53
N CYS A 170 -8.47 -17.07 3.94
CA CYS A 170 -7.15 -16.74 4.42
C CYS A 170 -6.52 -15.64 3.56
N ILE A 171 -5.95 -14.64 4.22
CA ILE A 171 -5.33 -13.46 3.62
C ILE A 171 -3.83 -13.68 3.53
N TYR A 172 -3.26 -13.36 2.38
CA TYR A 172 -1.84 -13.49 2.03
C TYR A 172 -1.29 -12.15 1.57
N LEU A 173 0.00 -11.94 1.83
CA LEU A 173 0.78 -10.83 1.30
C LEU A 173 1.59 -11.26 0.07
#